data_AF-A0A842NPY4-F1
#
_entry.id   AF-A0A842NPY4-F1
#
_cell.length_a   1.000
_cell.length_b   1.000
_cell.length_c   1.000
_cell.angle_alpha   90.00
_cell.angle_beta   90.00
_cell.angle_gamma   90.00
#
_symmetry.space_group_name_H-M   'P 1'
#
loop_
_entity.id
_entity.type
_entity.pdbx_description
1 polymer ?
#
loop_
_entity_poly.entity_id
_entity_poly.type
_entity_poly.pdbx_seq_one_letter_code
_entity_poly.pdbx_strand_id
1 'polypeptide(L)'
;MIEFNSDGSLKLPGSVIAKKEDDKRKMQSQRCMNIKREIVSFTTPKKCVLRLVLSDAFNDNTFVNTIYGYFKNRAVVPNKLTKITDKEFEVEIGTDFRRCTDCKSLINEFREFLHGNLIEETGSCTFEGRIKNFEYEDYFD
;
A
#
# COMPACT_ATOMS: atom_id res chain seq x y z
N MET A 1 4.23 -29.87 -0.31
CA MET A 1 4.33 -30.47 1.04
C MET A 1 4.45 -29.30 2.01
N ILE A 2 3.59 -29.22 3.01
CA ILE A 2 3.60 -28.11 3.98
C ILE A 2 4.57 -28.50 5.09
N GLU A 3 5.63 -27.71 5.28
CA GLU A 3 6.59 -27.90 6.37
C GLU A 3 6.19 -27.06 7.58
N PHE A 4 6.40 -27.60 8.78
CA PHE A 4 6.13 -26.93 10.04
C PHE A 4 7.44 -26.79 10.83
N ASN A 5 7.56 -25.71 11.58
CA ASN A 5 8.61 -25.51 12.57
C ASN A 5 8.37 -26.41 13.80
N SER A 6 9.37 -26.54 14.66
CA SER A 6 9.29 -27.36 15.89
C SER A 6 8.23 -26.89 16.88
N ASP A 7 7.78 -25.65 16.78
CA ASP A 7 6.72 -25.04 17.58
C ASP A 7 5.32 -25.22 16.97
N GLY A 8 5.20 -25.94 15.85
CA GLY A 8 3.94 -26.18 15.14
C GLY A 8 3.51 -25.04 14.22
N SER A 9 4.31 -23.97 14.08
CA SER A 9 4.04 -22.90 13.13
C SER A 9 4.38 -23.31 11.69
N LEU A 10 3.65 -22.77 10.71
CA LEU A 10 3.92 -23.00 9.29
C LEU A 10 5.29 -22.43 8.92
N LYS A 11 6.17 -23.28 8.37
CA LYS A 11 7.46 -22.85 7.86
C LYS A 11 7.24 -22.04 6.59
N LEU A 12 7.68 -20.79 6.61
CA LEU A 12 7.58 -19.93 5.44
C LEU A 12 8.53 -20.43 4.33
N PRO A 13 8.13 -20.38 3.06
CA PRO A 13 9.03 -20.69 1.96
C PRO A 13 10.28 -19.79 2.02
N GLY A 14 11.46 -20.34 1.69
CA GLY A 14 12.72 -19.59 1.76
C GLY A 14 12.72 -18.30 0.92
N SER A 15 12.02 -18.29 -0.22
CA SER A 15 11.83 -17.11 -1.06
C SER A 15 11.06 -15.98 -0.36
N VAL A 16 10.06 -16.32 0.47
CA VAL A 16 9.26 -15.36 1.25
C VAL A 16 10.10 -14.77 2.38
N ILE A 17 10.91 -15.59 3.04
CA ILE A 17 11.83 -15.14 4.10
C ILE A 17 12.88 -14.18 3.51
N ALA A 18 13.53 -14.57 2.41
CA ALA A 18 14.54 -13.76 1.75
C ALA A 18 13.98 -12.41 1.28
N LYS A 19 12.76 -12.39 0.70
CA LYS A 19 12.08 -11.14 0.32
C LYS A 19 11.83 -10.24 1.54
N LYS A 20 11.31 -10.81 2.63
CA LYS A 20 11.03 -10.05 3.86
C LYS A 20 12.30 -9.46 4.48
N GLU A 21 13.43 -10.16 4.40
CA GLU A 21 14.73 -9.66 4.84
C GLU A 21 15.26 -8.54 3.94
N ASP A 22 15.12 -8.69 2.61
CA ASP A 22 15.49 -7.66 1.66
C ASP A 22 14.67 -6.37 1.84
N ASP A 23 13.35 -6.50 2.01
CA ASP A 23 12.44 -5.38 2.25
C ASP A 23 12.79 -4.64 3.56
N LYS A 24 13.11 -5.38 4.63
CA LYS A 24 13.62 -4.78 5.88
C LYS A 24 14.91 -4.02 5.68
N ARG A 25 15.87 -4.61 4.95
CA ARG A 25 17.14 -3.95 4.64
C ARG A 25 16.93 -2.67 3.83
N LYS A 26 16.02 -2.69 2.84
CA LYS A 26 15.64 -1.51 2.06
C LYS A 26 15.05 -0.42 2.94
N MET A 27 14.13 -0.76 3.84
CA MET A 27 13.51 0.17 4.78
C MET A 27 14.51 0.84 5.75
N GLN A 28 15.69 0.26 5.97
CA GLN A 28 16.74 0.85 6.80
C GLN A 28 17.74 1.69 6.00
N SER A 29 18.05 1.28 4.77
CA SER A 29 19.23 1.78 4.04
C SER A 29 18.92 2.58 2.77
N GLN A 30 17.74 2.41 2.19
CA GLN A 30 17.39 3.00 0.90
C GLN A 30 16.20 3.94 1.02
N ARG A 31 16.08 4.91 0.13
CA ARG A 31 14.89 5.77 0.02
C ARG A 31 13.75 4.97 -0.61
N CYS A 32 12.99 4.27 0.22
CA CYS A 32 11.83 3.48 -0.18
C CYS A 32 10.65 3.71 0.77
N MET A 33 9.45 3.37 0.31
CA MET A 33 8.24 3.45 1.12
C MET A 33 7.53 2.10 1.10
N ASN A 34 7.05 1.67 2.25
CA ASN A 34 6.08 0.58 2.35
C ASN A 34 4.67 1.18 2.30
N ILE A 35 3.85 0.68 1.38
CA ILE A 35 2.43 1.02 1.30
C ILE A 35 1.61 -0.22 1.54
N LYS A 36 0.77 -0.16 2.59
CA LYS A 36 -0.23 -1.19 2.87
C LYS A 36 -1.63 -0.65 2.61
N ARG A 37 -2.40 -1.35 1.80
CA ARG A 37 -3.79 -1.01 1.50
C ARG A 37 -4.76 -1.80 2.40
N GLU A 38 -5.70 -1.13 3.05
CA GLU A 38 -6.73 -1.78 3.89
C GLU A 38 -8.12 -1.24 3.53
N ILE A 39 -9.15 -2.11 3.51
CA ILE A 39 -10.55 -1.68 3.47
C ILE A 39 -11.02 -1.50 4.91
N VAL A 40 -11.44 -0.30 5.27
CA VAL A 40 -11.86 0.04 6.65
C VAL A 40 -13.37 0.22 6.79
N SER A 41 -14.11 0.44 5.69
CA SER A 41 -15.57 0.48 5.73
C SER A 41 -16.20 -0.18 4.50
N PHE A 42 -17.17 -1.03 4.76
CA PHE A 42 -18.02 -1.65 3.74
C PHE A 42 -19.36 -0.91 3.52
N THR A 43 -19.65 0.14 4.31
CA THR A 43 -20.83 1.00 4.17
C THR A 43 -20.55 2.18 3.24
N THR A 44 -21.52 2.55 2.40
CA THR A 44 -21.37 3.59 1.35
C THR A 44 -21.32 5.02 1.94
N PRO A 45 -20.41 5.90 1.46
CA PRO A 45 -19.30 5.59 0.57
C PRO A 45 -18.26 4.77 1.33
N LYS A 46 -17.91 3.62 0.74
CA LYS A 46 -16.97 2.70 1.36
C LYS A 46 -15.60 3.36 1.44
N LYS A 47 -14.75 2.88 2.34
CA LYS A 47 -13.50 3.56 2.65
C LYS A 47 -12.31 2.63 2.51
N CYS A 48 -11.29 3.10 1.82
CA CYS A 48 -9.99 2.49 1.74
C CYS A 48 -8.97 3.36 2.49
N VAL A 49 -8.06 2.73 3.23
CA VAL A 49 -6.95 3.38 3.91
C VAL A 49 -5.65 2.87 3.30
N LEU A 50 -4.79 3.80 2.92
CA LEU A 50 -3.40 3.52 2.59
C LEU A 50 -2.54 3.88 3.80
N ARG A 51 -1.89 2.89 4.40
CA ARG A 51 -0.84 3.10 5.40
C ARG A 51 0.49 3.24 4.68
N LEU A 52 1.12 4.39 4.83
CA LEU A 52 2.40 4.72 4.24
C LEU A 52 3.45 4.72 5.35
N VAL A 53 4.53 3.95 5.17
CA VAL A 53 5.68 3.93 6.08
C VAL A 53 6.92 4.29 5.27
N LEU A 54 7.58 5.37 5.66
CA LEU A 54 8.83 5.82 5.07
C LEU A 54 10.02 5.05 5.64
N SER A 55 11.01 4.75 4.80
CA SER A 55 12.29 4.23 5.26
C SER A 55 13.04 5.23 6.13
N ASP A 56 13.99 4.72 6.91
CA ASP A 56 14.86 5.53 7.77
C ASP A 56 15.74 6.48 6.97
N ALA A 57 16.06 6.13 5.71
CA ALA A 57 16.87 6.93 4.80
C ALA A 57 16.23 8.26 4.35
N PHE A 58 14.94 8.49 4.63
CA PHE A 58 14.30 9.79 4.41
C PHE A 58 14.67 10.78 5.52
N ASN A 59 15.23 11.94 5.16
CA ASN A 59 15.46 13.00 6.15
C ASN A 59 14.29 13.99 6.23
N ASP A 60 13.36 13.91 5.29
CA ASP A 60 12.20 14.79 5.15
C ASP A 60 11.01 14.00 4.58
N ASN A 61 9.81 14.39 4.99
CA ASN A 61 8.53 13.83 4.57
C ASN A 61 7.66 14.81 3.76
N THR A 62 8.20 15.99 3.41
CA THR A 62 7.49 17.02 2.62
C THR A 62 6.91 16.46 1.33
N PHE A 63 7.62 15.54 0.66
CA PHE A 63 7.15 14.93 -0.58
C PHE A 63 5.81 14.19 -0.42
N VAL A 64 5.53 13.61 0.75
CA VAL A 64 4.25 12.93 1.02
C VAL A 64 3.11 13.93 0.95
N ASN A 65 3.28 15.11 1.56
CA ASN A 65 2.29 16.18 1.51
C ASN A 65 2.16 16.77 0.10
N THR A 66 3.26 16.88 -0.64
CA THR A 66 3.25 17.38 -2.02
C THR A 66 2.47 16.45 -2.94
N ILE A 67 2.79 15.16 -2.94
CA ILE A 67 2.10 14.14 -3.75
C ILE A 67 0.63 14.05 -3.35
N TYR A 68 0.34 13.96 -2.05
CA TYR A 68 -1.04 13.97 -1.58
C TYR A 68 -1.78 15.25 -1.97
N GLY A 69 -1.12 16.41 -1.97
CA GLY A 69 -1.69 17.67 -2.43
C GLY A 69 -2.10 17.64 -3.90
N TYR A 70 -1.27 17.07 -4.78
CA TYR A 70 -1.62 16.87 -6.18
C TYR A 70 -2.82 15.96 -6.36
N PHE A 71 -2.83 14.83 -5.66
CA PHE A 71 -3.96 13.91 -5.65
C PHE A 71 -5.24 14.58 -5.14
N LYS A 72 -5.19 15.26 -3.99
CA LYS A 72 -6.33 15.91 -3.35
C LYS A 72 -7.00 16.95 -4.26
N ASN A 73 -6.21 17.70 -5.04
CA ASN A 73 -6.73 18.70 -5.97
C ASN A 73 -7.49 18.10 -7.17
N ARG A 74 -7.24 16.83 -7.49
CA ARG A 74 -7.91 16.10 -8.59
C ARG A 74 -9.01 15.16 -8.09
N ALA A 75 -8.95 14.75 -6.83
CA ALA A 75 -9.85 13.77 -6.25
C ALA A 75 -11.28 14.30 -6.13
N VAL A 76 -12.24 13.55 -6.67
CA VAL A 76 -13.68 13.84 -6.57
C VAL A 76 -14.29 13.27 -5.28
N VAL A 77 -13.59 12.30 -4.67
CA VAL A 77 -14.03 11.57 -3.48
C VAL A 77 -13.50 12.20 -2.19
N PRO A 78 -14.24 12.09 -1.07
CA PRO A 78 -13.75 12.56 0.22
C PRO A 78 -12.47 11.82 0.58
N ASN A 79 -11.43 12.56 0.94
CA ASN A 79 -10.13 12.00 1.27
C ASN A 79 -9.48 12.78 2.42
N LYS A 80 -8.62 12.11 3.18
CA LYS A 80 -7.95 12.68 4.35
C LYS A 80 -6.58 12.05 4.54
N LEU A 81 -5.54 12.88 4.57
CA LEU A 81 -4.21 12.51 5.06
C LEU A 81 -4.13 12.76 6.57
N THR A 82 -3.66 11.76 7.30
CA THR A 82 -3.38 11.81 8.73
C THR A 82 -1.93 11.44 8.95
N LYS A 83 -1.17 12.30 9.62
CA LYS A 83 0.20 11.99 10.05
C LYS A 83 0.12 11.28 11.40
N ILE A 84 0.60 10.03 11.46
CA ILE A 84 0.70 9.28 12.73
C ILE A 84 2.02 9.59 13.40
N THR A 85 3.12 9.49 12.64
CA THR A 85 4.48 9.82 13.11
C THR A 85 5.22 10.60 12.03
N ASP A 86 6.50 10.92 12.26
CA ASP A 86 7.34 11.54 11.22
C ASP A 86 7.59 10.63 10.01
N LYS A 87 7.38 9.33 10.16
CA LYS A 87 7.61 8.31 9.12
C LYS A 87 6.35 7.57 8.72
N GLU A 88 5.26 7.70 9.47
CA GLU A 88 4.03 6.96 9.27
C GLU A 88 2.85 7.89 8.98
N PHE A 89 2.12 7.56 7.92
CA PHE A 89 0.99 8.33 7.43
C PHE A 89 -0.16 7.39 7.08
N GLU A 90 -1.38 7.90 7.20
CA GLU A 90 -2.58 7.23 6.73
C GLU A 90 -3.32 8.13 5.75
N VAL A 91 -3.66 7.61 4.59
CA VAL A 91 -4.53 8.26 3.62
C VAL A 91 -5.85 7.52 3.57
N GLU A 92 -6.89 8.10 4.14
CA GLU A 92 -8.26 7.63 3.97
C GLU A 92 -8.82 8.19 2.66
N ILE A 93 -9.35 7.31 1.82
CA ILE A 93 -9.97 7.64 0.53
C ILE A 93 -11.35 6.99 0.51
N GLY A 94 -12.38 7.82 0.42
CA GLY A 94 -13.72 7.36 0.10
C GLY A 94 -13.75 6.79 -1.32
N THR A 95 -14.45 5.69 -1.54
CA THR A 95 -14.47 5.03 -2.84
C THR A 95 -15.80 4.34 -3.07
N ASP A 96 -16.25 4.37 -4.33
CA ASP A 96 -17.44 3.65 -4.77
C ASP A 96 -17.12 2.21 -5.22
N PHE A 97 -15.93 1.67 -4.89
CA PHE A 97 -15.36 0.33 -5.11
C PHE A 97 -15.51 -0.32 -6.50
N ARG A 98 -16.22 0.28 -7.46
CA ARG A 98 -16.28 -0.23 -8.82
C ARG A 98 -14.90 -0.19 -9.49
N ARG A 99 -13.92 0.58 -8.98
CA ARG A 99 -12.62 0.73 -9.67
C ARG A 99 -11.32 0.86 -8.85
N CYS A 100 -11.30 1.01 -7.51
CA CYS A 100 -10.04 1.24 -6.72
C CYS A 100 -9.04 2.24 -7.37
N THR A 101 -9.50 3.10 -8.27
CA THR A 101 -8.67 3.83 -9.23
C THR A 101 -7.93 4.93 -8.53
N ASP A 102 -8.58 5.59 -7.58
CA ASP A 102 -7.98 6.66 -6.79
C ASP A 102 -6.84 6.14 -5.91
N CYS A 103 -7.04 4.98 -5.26
CA CYS A 103 -5.99 4.33 -4.48
C CYS A 103 -4.81 3.91 -5.36
N LYS A 104 -5.07 3.34 -6.54
CA LYS A 104 -4.03 2.97 -7.51
C LYS A 104 -3.30 4.20 -8.05
N SER A 105 -4.04 5.27 -8.37
CA SER A 105 -3.48 6.53 -8.87
C SER A 105 -2.50 7.13 -7.86
N LEU A 106 -2.89 7.21 -6.59
CA LEU A 106 -2.03 7.76 -5.55
C LEU A 106 -0.77 6.88 -5.34
N ILE A 107 -0.92 5.55 -5.36
CA ILE A 107 0.22 4.64 -5.29
C ILE A 107 1.16 4.81 -6.48
N ASN A 108 0.62 5.00 -7.69
CA ASN A 108 1.42 5.23 -8.88
C ASN A 108 2.21 6.55 -8.80
N GLU A 109 1.61 7.63 -8.28
CA GLU A 109 2.35 8.89 -8.07
C GLU A 109 3.51 8.70 -7.08
N PHE A 110 3.32 7.93 -6.01
CA PHE A 110 4.43 7.55 -5.11
C PHE A 110 5.48 6.69 -5.81
N ARG A 111 5.05 5.72 -6.61
CA ARG A 111 5.93 4.83 -7.37
C ARG A 111 6.82 5.61 -8.35
N GLU A 112 6.24 6.57 -9.07
CA GLU A 112 6.97 7.43 -9.99
C GLU A 112 8.00 8.29 -9.26
N PHE A 113 7.61 8.93 -8.16
CA PHE A 113 8.52 9.76 -7.36
C PHE A 113 9.69 8.95 -6.77
N LEU A 114 9.43 7.70 -6.37
CA LEU A 114 10.44 6.82 -5.78
C LEU A 114 11.22 6.01 -6.83
N HIS A 115 11.07 6.30 -8.12
CA HIS A 115 11.70 5.55 -9.21
C HIS A 115 11.48 4.03 -9.12
N GLY A 116 10.27 3.62 -8.72
CA GLY A 116 9.91 2.22 -8.52
C GLY A 116 10.35 1.62 -7.19
N ASN A 117 11.03 2.36 -6.31
CA ASN A 117 11.48 1.88 -4.99
C ASN A 117 10.34 1.89 -3.96
N LEU A 118 9.31 1.09 -4.25
CA LEU A 118 8.09 0.97 -3.47
C LEU A 118 7.85 -0.48 -3.07
N ILE A 119 7.61 -0.71 -1.79
CA ILE A 119 7.21 -2.01 -1.24
C ILE A 119 5.69 -1.96 -1.07
N GLU A 120 4.94 -2.54 -2.00
CA GLU A 120 3.47 -2.62 -1.91
C GLU A 120 3.06 -3.91 -1.19
N GLU A 121 2.41 -3.78 -0.04
CA GLU A 121 1.76 -4.88 0.66
C GLU A 121 0.27 -4.93 0.26
N THR A 122 -0.09 -5.97 -0.49
CA THR A 122 -1.46 -6.20 -0.92
C THR A 122 -2.33 -6.57 0.28
N GLY A 123 -3.15 -5.64 0.76
CA GLY A 123 -4.37 -6.01 1.47
C GLY A 123 -5.49 -6.32 0.47
N SER A 124 -6.34 -7.26 0.82
CA SER A 124 -7.41 -7.75 -0.04
C SER A 124 -8.45 -6.65 -0.29
N CYS A 125 -8.40 -6.02 -1.46
CA CYS A 125 -9.51 -5.22 -1.98
C CYS A 125 -10.61 -6.12 -2.59
N THR A 126 -10.95 -7.24 -1.95
CA THR A 126 -11.94 -8.18 -2.46
C THR A 126 -13.30 -7.91 -1.81
N PHE A 127 -14.24 -7.44 -2.63
CA PHE A 127 -15.66 -7.46 -2.32
C PHE A 127 -16.13 -8.92 -2.20
N GLU A 128 -17.01 -9.21 -1.23
CA GLU A 128 -17.56 -10.55 -0.99
C GLU A 128 -17.96 -11.25 -2.30
N GLY A 129 -17.46 -12.47 -2.49
CA GLY A 129 -17.88 -13.37 -3.57
C GLY A 129 -16.90 -13.58 -4.73
N ARG A 130 -15.71 -12.97 -4.75
CA ARG A 130 -14.68 -13.27 -5.77
C ARG A 130 -13.34 -13.68 -5.13
N ILE A 131 -13.07 -14.99 -5.12
CA ILE A 131 -11.79 -15.61 -4.73
C ILE A 131 -10.75 -15.44 -5.85
N LYS A 132 -10.55 -14.21 -6.33
CA LYS A 132 -9.45 -13.86 -7.23
C LYS A 132 -8.88 -12.53 -6.78
N ASN A 133 -7.61 -12.56 -6.38
CA ASN A 133 -6.78 -11.37 -6.26
C ASN A 133 -6.72 -10.76 -7.66
N PHE A 134 -7.46 -9.69 -7.91
CA PHE A 134 -7.38 -8.99 -9.19
C PHE A 134 -6.19 -8.03 -9.16
N GLU A 135 -5.02 -8.53 -9.56
CA GLU A 135 -4.02 -7.72 -10.23
C GLU A 135 -4.61 -7.37 -11.61
N TYR A 136 -5.29 -6.23 -11.71
CA TYR A 136 -5.71 -5.66 -13.01
C TYR A 136 -4.48 -4.98 -13.64
N GLU A 137 -3.50 -5.79 -14.04
CA GLU A 137 -2.78 -5.63 -15.30
C GLU A 137 -3.20 -6.84 -16.15
N ASP A 138 -3.38 -6.63 -17.45
CA ASP A 138 -3.90 -7.57 -18.44
C ASP A 138 -5.44 -7.65 -18.59
N TYR A 139 -5.85 -7.53 -19.85
CA TYR A 139 -7.19 -7.67 -20.43
C TYR A 139 -8.09 -6.43 -20.41
N PHE A 140 -7.72 -5.47 -21.25
CA PHE A 140 -8.69 -4.80 -22.14
C PHE A 140 -8.26 -5.06 -23.59
N ASP A 141 -8.92 -6.03 -24.24
CA ASP A 141 -9.36 -5.90 -25.63
C ASP A 141 -10.78 -5.29 -25.60
#